data_AF-A0A7C9DY47-F1
#
_entry.id   AF-A0A7C9DY47-F1
#
_cell.length_a   1.000
_cell.length_b   1.000
_cell.length_c   1.000
_cell.angle_alpha   90.00
_cell.angle_beta   90.00
_cell.angle_gamma   90.00
#
_symmetry.space_group_name_H-M   'P 1'
#
loop_
_entity.id
_entity.type
_entity.pdbx_description
1 polymer ?
#
loop_
_entity_poly.entity_id
_entity_poly.type
_entity_poly.pdbx_seq_one_letter_code
_entity_poly.pdbx_strand_id
1 'polypeptide(L)'
;MNQEINEMGTSRSFKELVLELVASADEVASLAKDSESESQAMSELSIYLEKLPPILDTIRQDKVMDTPGIRSAIGSLEAQLHRARACIESSPNARANIQEMTHDLGRSLGLLLFASVGVSLDLKEKIGALHKEMMNVNFDESYEREIEEVDEVCSDKEGKKMLGIENVA
;
A
#
# COMPACT_ATOMS: atom_id res chain seq x y z
N MET A 1 11.08 43.34 -31.06
CA MET A 1 9.77 42.75 -30.69
C MET A 1 10.07 41.44 -29.97
N ASN A 2 9.92 41.49 -28.64
CA ASN A 2 9.80 40.42 -27.63
C ASN A 2 11.04 39.50 -27.51
N GLN A 3 11.93 39.63 -26.52
CA GLN A 3 11.81 39.52 -25.05
C GLN A 3 11.23 38.20 -24.54
N GLU A 4 12.16 37.41 -23.98
CA GLU A 4 12.11 36.37 -22.94
C GLU A 4 10.75 35.75 -22.57
N ILE A 5 10.71 34.42 -22.60
CA ILE A 5 10.10 33.64 -21.52
C ILE A 5 11.20 32.74 -20.97
N ASN A 6 11.81 33.22 -19.90
CA ASN A 6 12.65 32.45 -19.00
C ASN A 6 11.68 31.58 -18.19
N GLU A 7 11.51 30.30 -18.55
CA GLU A 7 10.87 29.31 -17.68
C GLU A 7 11.79 29.05 -16.48
N MET A 8 11.78 29.99 -15.55
CA MET A 8 12.39 29.82 -14.24
C MET A 8 11.42 29.01 -13.39
N GLY A 9 11.26 27.72 -13.74
CA GLY A 9 10.59 26.74 -12.90
C GLY A 9 11.41 26.60 -11.62
N THR A 10 10.96 27.26 -10.55
CA THR A 10 11.56 27.09 -9.22
C THR A 10 11.50 25.61 -8.86
N SER A 11 12.66 24.94 -8.88
CA SER A 11 12.78 23.56 -8.43
C SER A 11 12.35 23.48 -6.96
N ARG A 12 11.43 22.58 -6.62
CA ARG A 12 10.98 22.33 -5.24
C ARG A 12 12.22 22.12 -4.35
N SER A 13 12.29 22.85 -3.23
CA SER A 13 13.33 22.59 -2.24
C SER A 13 13.17 21.16 -1.71
N PHE A 14 14.26 20.56 -1.21
CA PHE A 14 14.19 19.20 -0.67
C PHE A 14 13.18 19.07 0.47
N LYS A 15 13.08 20.10 1.31
CA LYS A 15 12.15 20.10 2.44
C LYS A 15 10.70 20.15 2.00
N GLU A 16 10.38 20.95 0.99
CA GLU A 16 9.04 21.00 0.39
C GLU A 16 8.70 19.67 -0.26
N LEU A 17 9.62 19.12 -1.06
CA LEU A 17 9.46 17.80 -1.68
C LEU A 17 9.14 16.71 -0.64
N VAL A 18 9.91 16.62 0.44
CA VAL A 18 9.68 15.61 1.48
C VAL A 18 8.42 15.91 2.29
N LEU A 19 8.06 17.17 2.51
CA LEU A 19 6.80 17.54 3.18
C LEU A 19 5.58 17.13 2.36
N GLU A 20 5.59 17.38 1.06
CA GLU A 20 4.55 16.94 0.14
C GLU A 20 4.46 15.42 0.11
N LEU A 21 5.60 14.73 0.16
CA LEU A 21 5.66 13.27 0.22
C LEU A 21 5.08 12.70 1.52
N VAL A 22 5.31 13.36 2.66
CA VAL A 22 4.67 13.02 3.95
C VAL A 22 3.15 13.07 3.81
N ALA A 23 2.63 14.18 3.30
CA ALA A 23 1.18 14.35 3.10
C ALA A 23 0.62 13.32 2.12
N SER A 24 1.36 13.01 1.04
CA SER A 24 0.96 11.97 0.09
C SER A 24 0.93 10.59 0.73
N ALA A 25 1.90 10.24 1.58
CA ALA A 25 1.91 8.96 2.27
C ALA A 25 0.70 8.83 3.23
N ASP A 26 0.38 9.88 3.98
CA ASP A 26 -0.80 9.93 4.87
C ASP A 26 -2.12 9.81 4.08
N GLU A 27 -2.23 10.52 2.95
CA GLU A 27 -3.40 10.45 2.07
C GLU A 27 -3.60 9.02 1.55
N VAL A 28 -2.54 8.41 1.00
CA VAL A 28 -2.61 7.06 0.42
C VAL A 28 -2.86 6.01 1.51
N ALA A 29 -2.30 6.18 2.71
CA ALA A 29 -2.60 5.32 3.85
C ALA A 29 -4.09 5.37 4.22
N SER A 30 -4.66 6.58 4.26
CA SER A 30 -6.08 6.79 4.55
C SER A 30 -6.96 6.20 3.45
N LEU A 31 -6.63 6.42 2.18
CA LEU A 31 -7.34 5.83 1.04
C LEU A 31 -7.32 4.29 1.05
N ALA A 32 -6.18 3.70 1.40
CA ALA A 32 -6.07 2.25 1.55
C ALA A 32 -6.96 1.76 2.71
N LYS A 33 -6.94 2.44 3.84
CA LYS A 33 -7.72 2.09 5.03
C LYS A 33 -9.23 2.22 4.83
N ASP A 34 -9.66 3.25 4.12
CA ASP A 34 -11.07 3.56 3.85
C ASP A 34 -11.58 2.90 2.55
N SER A 35 -10.74 2.08 1.90
CA SER A 35 -11.13 1.34 0.70
C SER A 35 -12.36 0.47 0.99
N GLU A 36 -13.38 0.57 0.15
CA GLU A 36 -14.59 -0.27 0.23
C GLU A 36 -14.29 -1.76 0.04
N SER A 37 -13.07 -2.13 -0.40
CA SER A 37 -12.68 -3.52 -0.48
C SER A 37 -12.39 -4.04 0.94
N GLU A 38 -13.08 -5.10 1.37
CA GLU A 38 -12.75 -5.87 2.59
C GLU A 38 -11.44 -6.68 2.44
N SER A 39 -10.55 -6.24 1.54
CA SER A 39 -9.28 -6.91 1.28
C SER A 39 -8.34 -6.66 2.45
N GLN A 40 -8.05 -7.71 3.22
CA GLN A 40 -7.01 -7.67 4.23
C GLN A 40 -5.66 -7.20 3.68
N ALA A 41 -5.33 -7.54 2.43
CA ALA A 41 -4.11 -7.06 1.79
C ALA A 41 -4.06 -5.52 1.73
N MET A 42 -5.22 -4.88 1.56
CA MET A 42 -5.34 -3.42 1.58
C MET A 42 -5.15 -2.85 2.99
N SER A 43 -5.75 -3.50 4.00
CA SER A 43 -5.55 -3.12 5.40
C SER A 43 -4.09 -3.30 5.84
N GLU A 44 -3.40 -4.32 5.37
CA GLU A 44 -1.98 -4.50 5.63
C GLU A 44 -1.12 -3.46 4.88
N LEU A 45 -1.45 -3.14 3.62
CA LEU A 45 -0.80 -2.05 2.88
C LEU A 45 -0.91 -0.72 3.65
N SER A 46 -2.08 -0.38 4.20
CA SER A 46 -2.25 0.87 4.94
C SER A 46 -1.34 0.93 6.17
N ILE A 47 -1.15 -0.17 6.90
CA ILE A 47 -0.23 -0.25 8.04
C ILE A 47 1.21 0.06 7.63
N TYR A 48 1.66 -0.44 6.47
CA TYR A 48 3.01 -0.13 5.98
C TYR A 48 3.14 1.34 5.55
N LEU A 49 2.10 1.91 4.93
CA LEU A 49 2.07 3.31 4.53
C LEU A 49 2.05 4.26 5.73
N GLU A 50 1.33 3.95 6.80
CA GLU A 50 1.30 4.73 8.05
C GLU A 50 2.69 4.85 8.72
N LYS A 51 3.64 3.96 8.39
CA LYS A 51 5.03 4.01 8.89
C LYS A 51 5.93 4.97 8.09
N LEU A 52 5.55 5.38 6.88
CA LEU A 52 6.34 6.28 6.04
C LEU A 52 6.43 7.72 6.57
N PRO A 53 5.32 8.39 6.96
CA PRO A 53 5.33 9.78 7.43
C PRO A 53 6.40 10.09 8.49
N PRO A 54 6.52 9.35 9.62
CA PRO A 54 7.53 9.66 10.64
C PRO A 54 8.97 9.45 10.15
N ILE A 55 9.20 8.50 9.23
CA ILE A 55 10.51 8.29 8.62
C ILE A 55 10.86 9.49 7.73
N LEU A 56 9.95 9.87 6.84
CA LEU A 56 10.11 11.00 5.91
C LEU A 56 10.25 12.34 6.66
N ASP A 57 9.52 12.54 7.75
CA ASP A 57 9.64 13.75 8.57
C ASP A 57 11.04 13.88 9.18
N THR A 58 11.60 12.77 9.65
CA THR A 58 12.99 12.72 10.16
C THR A 58 13.99 13.10 9.06
N ILE A 59 13.80 12.59 7.84
CA ILE A 59 14.60 12.92 6.65
C ILE A 59 14.53 14.41 6.35
N ARG A 60 13.33 15.01 6.41
CA ARG A 60 13.11 16.44 6.14
C ARG A 60 13.85 17.35 7.11
N GLN A 61 13.95 16.93 8.37
CA GLN A 61 14.58 17.71 9.44
C GLN A 61 16.10 17.66 9.38
N ASP A 62 16.67 16.58 8.82
CA ASP A 62 18.10 16.40 8.70
C ASP A 62 18.70 17.23 7.55
N LYS A 63 19.61 18.14 7.90
CA LYS A 63 20.22 19.12 6.98
C LYS A 63 21.26 18.50 6.03
N VAL A 64 21.72 17.27 6.28
CA VAL A 64 22.80 16.63 5.51
C VAL A 64 22.28 15.82 4.32
N MET A 65 20.96 15.78 4.12
CA MET A 65 20.29 14.78 3.30
C MET A 65 19.93 15.19 1.87
N ASP A 66 20.07 16.46 1.50
CA ASP A 66 19.80 16.89 0.12
C ASP A 66 20.98 16.61 -0.82
N THR A 67 21.19 15.32 -1.09
CA THR A 67 22.14 14.86 -2.11
C THR A 67 21.39 14.39 -3.36
N PRO A 68 22.01 14.39 -4.56
CA PRO A 68 21.36 13.90 -5.77
C PRO A 68 20.82 12.47 -5.64
N GLY A 69 21.54 11.58 -4.94
CA GLY A 69 21.13 10.20 -4.71
C GLY A 69 19.87 10.11 -3.85
N ILE A 70 19.83 10.84 -2.73
CA ILE A 70 18.67 10.86 -1.83
C ILE A 70 17.46 11.48 -2.54
N ARG A 71 17.67 12.60 -3.25
CA ARG A 71 16.61 13.24 -4.03
C ARG A 71 16.02 12.31 -5.09
N SER A 72 16.87 11.53 -5.77
CA SER A 72 16.40 10.51 -6.73
C SER A 72 15.61 9.38 -6.05
N ALA A 73 16.04 8.94 -4.87
CA ALA A 73 15.32 7.91 -4.12
C ALA A 73 13.96 8.41 -3.61
N ILE A 74 13.90 9.64 -3.09
CA ILE A 74 12.66 10.32 -2.68
C ILE A 74 11.72 10.48 -3.89
N GLY A 75 12.22 10.89 -5.05
CA GLY A 75 11.41 10.97 -6.28
C GLY A 75 10.89 9.60 -6.75
N SER A 76 11.66 8.52 -6.55
CA SER A 76 11.20 7.16 -6.84
C SER A 76 10.05 6.75 -5.92
N LEU A 77 10.16 7.07 -4.63
CA LEU A 77 9.10 6.81 -3.65
C LEU A 77 7.83 7.64 -3.95
N GLU A 78 7.98 8.92 -4.34
CA GLU A 78 6.88 9.79 -4.80
C GLU A 78 6.13 9.15 -5.97
N ALA A 79 6.85 8.67 -6.98
CA ALA A 79 6.24 8.01 -8.13
C ALA A 79 5.46 6.74 -7.74
N GLN A 80 5.99 5.94 -6.81
CA GLN A 80 5.29 4.74 -6.35
C GLN A 80 4.06 5.06 -5.50
N LEU A 81 4.09 6.10 -4.65
CA LEU A 81 2.90 6.55 -3.92
C LEU A 81 1.81 7.07 -4.87
N HIS A 82 2.20 7.78 -5.93
CA HIS A 82 1.26 8.22 -6.95
C HIS A 82 0.61 7.04 -7.69
N ARG A 83 1.41 6.02 -8.06
CA ARG A 83 0.90 4.79 -8.66
C ARG A 83 -0.01 4.03 -7.69
N ALA A 84 0.36 3.95 -6.41
CA ALA A 84 -0.43 3.30 -5.38
C ALA A 84 -1.80 3.96 -5.23
N ARG A 85 -1.84 5.29 -5.11
CA ARG A 85 -3.06 6.08 -5.08
C ARG A 85 -3.98 5.76 -6.26
N ALA A 86 -3.48 5.90 -7.49
CA ALA A 86 -4.27 5.66 -8.70
C ALA A 86 -4.83 4.24 -8.75
N CYS A 87 -4.06 3.26 -8.25
CA CYS A 87 -4.49 1.87 -8.19
C CYS A 87 -5.59 1.66 -7.13
N ILE A 88 -5.48 2.29 -5.95
CA ILE A 88 -6.51 2.25 -4.90
C ILE A 88 -7.83 2.88 -5.37
N GLU A 89 -7.75 4.06 -5.98
CA GLU A 89 -8.93 4.78 -6.49
C GLU A 89 -9.62 4.05 -7.64
N SER A 90 -8.88 3.27 -8.45
CA SER A 90 -9.42 2.50 -9.56
C SER A 90 -9.93 1.09 -9.17
N SER A 91 -10.00 0.78 -7.88
CA SER A 91 -10.41 -0.52 -7.32
C SER A 91 -9.39 -1.65 -7.60
N PRO A 92 -8.38 -1.82 -6.72
CA PRO A 92 -7.33 -2.81 -6.89
C PRO A 92 -7.82 -4.18 -6.41
N ASN A 93 -8.56 -4.86 -7.28
CA ASN A 93 -9.28 -6.07 -6.86
C ASN A 93 -8.40 -7.33 -6.79
N ALA A 94 -7.11 -7.25 -7.15
CA ALA A 94 -6.20 -8.39 -7.11
C ALA A 94 -5.14 -8.23 -6.02
N ARG A 95 -5.07 -9.20 -5.10
CA ARG A 95 -4.04 -9.31 -4.06
C ARG A 95 -2.61 -9.22 -4.63
N ALA A 96 -2.39 -9.84 -5.79
CA ALA A 96 -1.11 -9.76 -6.51
C ALA A 96 -0.70 -8.32 -6.85
N ASN A 97 -1.64 -7.46 -7.24
CA ASN A 97 -1.35 -6.05 -7.55
C ASN A 97 -0.98 -5.28 -6.29
N ILE A 98 -1.68 -5.53 -5.18
CA ILE A 98 -1.39 -4.91 -3.88
C ILE A 98 -0.01 -5.37 -3.37
N GLN A 99 0.34 -6.64 -3.57
CA GLN A 99 1.65 -7.17 -3.23
C GLN A 99 2.75 -6.53 -4.06
N GLU A 100 2.59 -6.47 -5.39
CA GLU A 100 3.55 -5.84 -6.29
C GLU A 100 3.79 -4.38 -5.89
N MET A 101 2.72 -3.64 -5.60
CA MET A 101 2.77 -2.26 -5.15
C MET A 101 3.50 -2.12 -3.80
N THR A 102 3.23 -3.02 -2.86
CA THR A 102 3.94 -3.05 -1.56
C THR A 102 5.44 -3.29 -1.78
N HIS A 103 5.80 -4.21 -2.68
CA HIS A 103 7.19 -4.48 -3.04
C HIS A 103 7.83 -3.29 -3.75
N ASP A 104 7.13 -2.59 -4.63
CA ASP A 104 7.66 -1.40 -5.34
C ASP A 104 7.97 -0.23 -4.39
N LEU A 105 7.11 -0.03 -3.39
CA LEU A 105 7.39 0.89 -2.27
C LEU A 105 8.61 0.41 -1.48
N GLY A 106 8.68 -0.88 -1.16
CA GLY A 106 9.83 -1.50 -0.50
C GLY A 106 11.14 -1.29 -1.26
N ARG A 107 11.17 -1.50 -2.58
CA ARG A 107 12.34 -1.26 -3.45
C ARG A 107 12.78 0.20 -3.38
N SER A 108 11.84 1.13 -3.39
CA SER A 108 12.15 2.56 -3.28
C SER A 108 12.76 2.91 -1.91
N LEU A 109 12.34 2.26 -0.83
CA LEU A 109 12.99 2.36 0.48
C LEU A 109 14.40 1.74 0.49
N GLY A 110 14.61 0.65 -0.25
CA GLY A 110 15.94 0.08 -0.45
C GLY A 110 16.90 1.05 -1.15
N LEU A 111 16.42 1.76 -2.18
CA LEU A 111 17.18 2.84 -2.83
C LEU A 111 17.51 3.97 -1.86
N LEU A 112 16.54 4.37 -1.04
CA LEU A 112 16.71 5.41 -0.04
C LEU A 112 17.76 4.99 0.99
N LEU A 113 17.67 3.78 1.54
CA LEU A 113 18.66 3.21 2.46
C LEU A 113 20.08 3.23 1.89
N PHE A 114 20.22 2.88 0.61
CA PHE A 114 21.51 2.87 -0.08
C PHE A 114 22.06 4.29 -0.29
N ALA A 115 21.21 5.24 -0.69
CA ALA A 115 21.60 6.64 -0.89
C ALA A 115 21.91 7.38 0.42
N SER A 116 21.38 6.88 1.53
CA SER A 116 21.47 7.41 2.88
C SER A 116 22.84 7.19 3.56
N VAL A 117 23.96 7.42 2.88
CA VAL A 117 25.31 7.11 3.43
C VAL A 117 25.61 7.89 4.72
N GLY A 118 25.13 9.13 4.86
CA GLY A 118 25.43 10.04 5.98
C GLY A 118 24.40 10.15 7.12
N VAL A 119 23.30 9.38 7.09
CA VAL A 119 22.25 9.48 8.13
C VAL A 119 22.56 8.69 9.38
N SER A 120 21.87 9.07 10.46
CA SER A 120 21.90 8.38 11.74
C SER A 120 21.58 6.88 11.60
N LEU A 121 22.19 6.08 12.45
CA LEU A 121 21.96 4.63 12.48
C LEU A 121 20.48 4.32 12.75
N ASP A 122 19.85 5.03 13.68
CA ASP A 122 18.42 4.89 14.02
C ASP A 122 17.51 5.07 12.79
N LEU A 123 17.76 6.09 11.96
CA LEU A 123 16.97 6.30 10.75
C LEU A 123 17.23 5.20 9.71
N LYS A 124 18.49 4.76 9.55
CA LYS A 124 18.82 3.63 8.67
C LYS A 124 18.13 2.34 9.11
N GLU A 125 18.08 2.07 10.41
CA GLU A 125 17.40 0.91 10.98
C GLU A 125 15.89 0.96 10.72
N LYS A 126 15.25 2.13 10.90
CA LYS A 126 13.83 2.33 10.59
C LYS A 126 13.51 2.11 9.11
N ILE A 127 14.30 2.70 8.21
CA ILE A 127 14.14 2.51 6.76
C ILE A 127 14.37 1.03 6.40
N GLY A 128 15.43 0.42 6.93
CA GLY A 128 15.79 -0.97 6.65
C GLY A 128 14.75 -1.97 7.16
N ALA A 129 14.16 -1.73 8.34
CA ALA A 129 13.08 -2.54 8.88
C ALA A 129 11.84 -2.48 7.99
N LEU A 130 11.37 -1.27 7.62
CA LEU A 130 10.20 -1.12 6.78
C LEU A 130 10.41 -1.68 5.37
N HIS A 131 11.58 -1.44 4.76
CA HIS A 131 11.98 -2.07 3.51
C HIS A 131 11.86 -3.60 3.59
N LYS A 132 12.41 -4.20 4.66
CA LYS A 132 12.36 -5.66 4.84
C LYS A 132 10.94 -6.16 5.04
N GLU A 133 10.13 -5.49 5.83
CA GLU A 133 8.71 -5.85 6.02
C GLU A 133 7.98 -5.85 4.66
N MET A 134 8.03 -4.74 3.93
CA MET A 134 7.38 -4.60 2.62
C MET A 134 7.87 -5.64 1.61
N MET A 135 9.16 -5.96 1.57
CA MET A 135 9.72 -6.93 0.62
C MET A 135 9.40 -8.39 0.94
N ASN A 136 9.01 -8.71 2.17
CA ASN A 136 8.68 -10.08 2.58
C ASN A 136 7.17 -10.36 2.62
N VAL A 137 6.35 -9.37 2.28
CA VAL A 137 4.90 -9.56 2.16
C VAL A 137 4.59 -10.61 1.09
N ASN A 138 3.71 -11.54 1.45
CA ASN A 138 3.07 -12.45 0.51
C ASN A 138 1.56 -12.52 0.83
N PHE A 139 0.76 -11.79 0.05
CA PHE A 139 -0.69 -11.73 0.22
C PHE A 139 -1.42 -12.93 -0.43
N ASP A 140 -0.71 -13.79 -1.16
CA ASP A 140 -1.30 -14.95 -1.86
C ASP A 140 -1.39 -16.19 -0.94
N GLU A 141 -0.45 -16.34 0.00
CA GLU A 141 -0.32 -17.54 0.85
C GLU A 141 -1.21 -17.55 2.11
N SER A 142 -1.85 -16.44 2.46
CA SER A 142 -2.41 -16.28 3.82
C SER A 142 -3.84 -16.81 4.04
N TYR A 143 -4.51 -17.45 3.06
CA TYR A 143 -5.96 -17.78 3.18
C TYR A 143 -6.45 -19.15 2.70
N GLU A 144 -5.62 -20.19 2.60
CA GLU A 144 -6.18 -21.57 2.50
C GLU A 144 -6.68 -22.14 3.84
N ARG A 145 -6.69 -21.36 4.92
CA ARG A 145 -7.01 -21.89 6.26
C ARG A 145 -8.03 -21.04 7.01
N GLU A 146 -9.23 -20.93 6.45
CA GLU A 146 -10.48 -20.70 7.19
C GLU A 146 -11.65 -21.17 6.31
N ILE A 147 -11.70 -22.47 6.02
CA ILE A 147 -12.98 -23.13 5.77
C ILE A 147 -13.44 -23.61 7.14
N GLU A 148 -14.34 -22.86 7.77
CA GLU A 148 -15.21 -23.44 8.78
C GLU A 148 -16.05 -24.53 8.07
N GLU A 149 -15.86 -25.79 8.47
CA GLU A 149 -16.79 -26.87 8.16
C GLU A 149 -18.17 -26.47 8.69
N VAL A 150 -19.05 -26.01 7.79
CA VAL A 150 -20.47 -25.90 8.12
C VAL A 150 -21.12 -27.23 7.76
N ASP A 151 -21.36 -27.98 8.82
CA ASP A 151 -21.99 -29.30 8.92
C ASP A 151 -23.11 -29.54 7.88
N GLU A 152 -22.97 -30.64 7.13
CA GLU A 152 -24.01 -31.19 6.29
C GLU A 152 -25.14 -31.75 7.18
N VAL A 153 -26.22 -30.99 7.36
CA VAL A 153 -27.46 -31.52 7.93
C VAL A 153 -28.47 -31.76 6.81
N CYS A 154 -28.42 -32.96 6.23
CA CYS A 154 -29.56 -33.55 5.53
C CYS A 154 -30.70 -33.78 6.53
N SER A 155 -31.73 -32.93 6.49
CA SER A 155 -33.01 -33.24 7.11
C SER A 155 -33.97 -33.79 6.06
N ASP A 156 -33.90 -35.11 5.85
CA ASP A 156 -35.03 -35.89 5.37
C ASP A 156 -36.15 -35.78 6.42
N LYS A 157 -37.29 -35.21 6.01
CA LYS A 157 -38.53 -35.36 6.76
C LYS A 157 -39.56 -36.03 5.87
N GLU A 158 -39.62 -37.36 6.01
CA GLU A 158 -40.75 -38.19 5.65
C GLU A 158 -42.05 -37.58 6.22
N GLY A 159 -42.99 -37.28 5.33
CA GLY A 159 -44.27 -36.68 5.67
C GLY A 159 -45.43 -37.37 4.94
N LYS A 160 -45.85 -38.51 5.48
CA LYS A 160 -47.22 -39.06 5.51
C LYS A 160 -48.03 -39.14 4.20
N LYS A 161 -48.06 -40.36 3.65
CA LYS A 161 -49.14 -40.92 2.81
C LYS A 161 -50.40 -41.16 3.65
N MET A 162 -51.59 -40.81 3.13
CA MET A 162 -52.99 -41.28 3.38
C MET A 162 -53.94 -40.13 2.95
N LEU A 163 -55.02 -40.25 2.16
CA LEU A 163 -55.73 -41.34 1.50
C LEU A 163 -56.79 -40.74 0.54
N GLY A 164 -57.16 -41.47 -0.53
CA GLY A 164 -58.42 -41.36 -1.29
C GLY A 164 -58.56 -40.15 -2.23
N ILE A 165 -59.04 -40.25 -3.47
CA ILE A 165 -60.15 -41.10 -3.95
C ILE A 165 -59.93 -41.44 -5.44
N GLU A 166 -60.22 -42.68 -5.78
CA GLU A 166 -60.12 -43.27 -7.11
C GLU A 166 -61.30 -42.90 -8.03
N ASN A 167 -60.93 -42.74 -9.30
CA ASN A 167 -61.58 -43.21 -10.52
C ASN A 167 -62.94 -42.65 -11.00
N VAL A 168 -62.77 -41.92 -12.11
CA VAL A 168 -63.52 -41.99 -13.37
C VAL A 168 -63.87 -43.43 -13.78
N ALA A 169 -65.15 -43.70 -13.98
CA ALA A 169 -65.73 -44.37 -15.15
C ALA A 169 -67.25 -44.17 -15.15
#